data_AF-A0A2M6ZZI3-F1
#
_entry.id   AF-A0A2M6ZZI3-F1
#
_cell.length_a   1.000
_cell.length_b   1.000
_cell.length_c   1.000
_cell.angle_alpha   90.00
_cell.angle_beta   90.00
_cell.angle_gamma   90.00
#
_symmetry.space_group_name_H-M   'P 1'
#
loop_
_entity.id
_entity.type
_entity.pdbx_description
1 polymer ?
#
loop_
_entity_poly.entity_id
_entity_poly.type
_entity_poly.pdbx_seq_one_letter_code
_entity_poly.pdbx_strand_id
1 'polypeptide(L)'
;MAIFMNKKTLFLILAFTFLVSSCGGRLPSTTRSQHLIQHYFKKYAKKYPETIYGQNKLKKVEIENREEIRKHFVSVEAYIVLEDGNLRKIYATLEKKSLGWKFFSWEDATGL
;
A
#
# COMPACT_ATOMS: atom_id res chain seq x y z
N MET A 1 6.19 4.15 -44.45
CA MET A 1 5.88 2.72 -44.67
C MET A 1 4.67 2.40 -43.79
N ALA A 2 3.46 2.38 -44.35
CA ALA A 2 2.24 2.16 -43.58
C ALA A 2 2.05 0.66 -43.34
N ILE A 3 2.07 0.23 -42.07
CA ILE A 3 1.83 -1.16 -41.70
C ILE A 3 0.32 -1.42 -41.85
N PHE A 4 -0.07 -2.11 -42.92
CA PHE A 4 -1.43 -2.59 -43.12
C PHE A 4 -1.67 -3.76 -42.16
N MET A 5 -2.19 -3.44 -40.97
CA MET A 5 -2.44 -4.44 -39.93
C MET A 5 -3.77 -5.14 -40.19
N ASN A 6 -3.75 -6.46 -40.32
CA ASN A 6 -4.94 -7.27 -40.62
C ASN A 6 -5.97 -7.14 -39.46
N LYS A 7 -7.27 -6.99 -39.79
CA LYS A 7 -8.35 -6.84 -38.80
C LYS A 7 -8.35 -7.94 -37.73
N LYS A 8 -7.93 -9.16 -38.10
CA LYS A 8 -7.79 -10.31 -37.18
C LYS A 8 -6.65 -10.11 -36.17
N THR A 9 -5.54 -9.52 -36.60
CA THR A 9 -4.37 -9.21 -35.76
C THR A 9 -4.67 -8.07 -34.79
N LEU A 10 -5.41 -7.05 -35.23
CA LEU A 10 -5.85 -5.95 -34.37
C LEU A 10 -6.76 -6.45 -33.23
N PHE A 11 -7.69 -7.36 -33.54
CA PHE A 11 -8.59 -7.95 -32.54
C PHE A 11 -7.84 -8.79 -31.50
N LEU A 12 -6.83 -9.56 -31.92
CA LEU A 12 -5.99 -10.36 -31.02
C LEU A 12 -5.16 -9.48 -30.07
N ILE A 13 -4.58 -8.38 -30.56
CA ILE A 13 -3.83 -7.44 -29.73
C ILE A 13 -4.75 -6.78 -28.70
N LEU A 14 -5.97 -6.41 -29.10
CA LEU A 14 -6.96 -5.80 -28.20
C LEU A 14 -7.45 -6.79 -27.14
N ALA A 15 -7.73 -8.04 -27.50
CA ALA A 15 -8.14 -9.07 -26.54
C ALA A 15 -7.01 -9.41 -25.55
N PHE A 16 -5.75 -9.39 -26.01
CA PHE A 16 -4.60 -9.63 -25.15
C PHE A 16 -4.41 -8.53 -24.11
N THR A 17 -4.57 -7.25 -24.47
CA THR A 17 -4.45 -6.12 -23.50
C THR A 17 -5.55 -6.13 -22.43
N PHE A 18 -6.75 -6.66 -22.72
CA PHE A 18 -7.80 -6.86 -21.72
C PHE A 18 -7.51 -8.01 -20.74
N LEU A 19 -6.77 -9.05 -21.16
CA LEU A 19 -6.42 -10.18 -20.29
C LEU A 19 -5.29 -9.84 -19.31
N VAL A 20 -4.30 -9.02 -19.71
CA VAL A 20 -3.17 -8.65 -18.83
C VAL A 20 -3.54 -7.61 -17.75
N SER A 21 -4.70 -6.96 -17.85
CA SER A 21 -5.14 -5.92 -16.90
C SER A 21 -5.92 -6.43 -15.69
N SER A 22 -6.18 -7.74 -15.57
CA SER A 22 -6.95 -8.34 -14.47
C SER A 22 -6.13 -8.73 -13.22
N CYS A 23 -4.83 -8.49 -13.19
CA CYS A 23 -3.99 -8.72 -12.00
C CYS A 23 -4.17 -7.64 -10.89
N GLY A 24 -5.38 -7.10 -10.74
CA GLY A 24 -5.76 -6.25 -9.62
C GLY A 24 -5.96 -7.08 -8.35
N GLY A 25 -4.84 -7.55 -7.77
CA GLY A 25 -4.80 -8.43 -6.61
C GLY A 25 -5.81 -8.11 -5.52
N ARG A 26 -6.40 -9.16 -4.95
CA ARG A 26 -7.35 -9.11 -3.82
C ARG A 26 -6.74 -8.42 -2.60
N LEU A 27 -5.41 -8.47 -2.49
CA LEU A 27 -4.59 -7.76 -1.51
C LEU A 27 -3.73 -6.67 -2.20
N PRO A 28 -3.43 -5.54 -1.55
CA PRO A 28 -2.42 -4.60 -2.02
C PRO A 28 -1.04 -5.28 -2.03
N SER A 29 -0.16 -4.92 -2.95
CA SER A 29 1.24 -5.40 -2.93
C SER A 29 2.00 -4.89 -1.70
N THR A 30 3.12 -5.54 -1.35
CA THR A 30 3.95 -5.15 -0.19
C THR A 30 4.40 -3.71 -0.35
N THR A 31 4.97 -3.38 -1.50
CA THR A 31 5.43 -2.03 -1.85
C THR A 31 4.31 -1.01 -1.79
N ARG A 32 3.10 -1.36 -2.27
CA ARG A 32 1.95 -0.47 -2.18
C ARG A 32 1.55 -0.22 -0.73
N SER A 33 1.55 -1.26 0.11
CA SER A 33 1.22 -1.17 1.54
C SER A 33 2.26 -0.29 2.26
N GLN A 34 3.55 -0.52 2.02
CA GLN A 34 4.65 0.31 2.55
C GLN A 34 4.45 1.77 2.17
N HIS A 35 4.20 2.05 0.89
CA HIS A 35 4.05 3.42 0.41
C HIS A 35 2.85 4.13 1.05
N LEU A 36 1.71 3.45 1.18
CA LEU A 36 0.51 4.02 1.80
C LEU A 36 0.74 4.33 3.28
N ILE A 37 1.32 3.39 4.02
CA ILE A 37 1.63 3.56 5.45
C ILE A 37 2.68 4.66 5.63
N GLN A 38 3.78 4.62 4.87
CA GLN A 38 4.84 5.61 4.93
C GLN A 38 4.32 7.02 4.63
N HIS A 39 3.48 7.17 3.59
CA HIS A 39 2.88 8.46 3.24
C HIS A 39 2.00 8.98 4.37
N TYR A 40 1.18 8.13 4.98
CA TYR A 40 0.37 8.49 6.13
C TYR A 40 1.24 8.97 7.30
N PHE A 41 2.25 8.18 7.71
CA PHE A 41 3.06 8.51 8.89
C PHE A 41 3.95 9.74 8.68
N LYS A 42 4.43 10.00 7.45
CA LYS A 42 5.10 11.27 7.13
C LYS A 42 4.17 12.47 7.35
N LYS A 43 2.90 12.35 6.98
CA LYS A 43 1.90 13.41 7.20
C LYS A 43 1.51 13.51 8.68
N TYR A 44 1.37 12.38 9.36
CA TYR A 44 1.05 12.29 10.78
C TYR A 44 2.14 12.96 11.63
N ALA A 45 3.41 12.62 11.40
CA ALA A 45 4.58 13.21 12.05
C ALA A 45 4.59 14.74 11.95
N LYS A 46 4.30 15.28 10.75
CA LYS A 46 4.22 16.73 10.54
C LYS A 46 3.05 17.38 11.28
N LYS A 47 1.93 16.65 11.45
CA LYS A 47 0.73 17.14 12.12
C LYS A 47 0.87 17.10 13.65
N TYR A 48 1.57 16.10 14.18
CA TYR A 48 1.72 15.83 15.61
C TYR A 48 3.22 15.73 15.98
N PRO A 49 3.95 16.87 15.96
CA PRO A 49 5.39 16.91 16.20
C PRO A 49 5.80 16.43 17.60
N GLU A 50 4.89 16.46 18.57
CA GLU A 50 5.09 16.02 19.95
C GLU A 50 5.15 14.49 20.10
N THR A 51 4.64 13.74 19.12
CA THR A 51 4.63 12.27 19.15
C THR A 51 6.02 11.71 18.82
N ILE A 52 6.28 10.45 19.18
CA ILE A 52 7.54 9.77 18.82
C ILE A 52 7.81 9.79 17.31
N TYR A 53 6.74 9.73 16.50
CA TYR A 53 6.82 9.79 15.04
C TYR A 53 7.11 11.20 14.51
N GLY A 54 6.74 12.24 15.27
CA GLY A 54 7.01 13.64 14.97
C GLY A 54 8.42 14.07 15.40
N GLN A 55 8.88 13.59 16.55
CA GLN A 55 10.20 13.86 17.10
C GLN A 55 11.31 13.15 16.32
N ASN A 56 11.05 11.91 15.87
CA ASN A 56 12.02 11.11 15.12
C ASN A 56 11.54 10.90 13.69
N LYS A 57 12.41 11.21 12.74
CA LYS A 57 12.11 11.02 11.32
C LYS A 57 11.91 9.54 11.02
N LEU A 58 10.88 9.26 10.21
CA LEU A 58 10.60 7.93 9.71
C LEU A 58 11.63 7.55 8.63
N LYS A 59 12.40 6.48 8.89
CA LYS A 59 13.41 5.93 7.97
C LYS A 59 12.76 5.01 6.94
N LYS A 60 12.04 3.98 7.38
CA LYS A 60 11.35 3.02 6.50
C LYS A 60 10.16 2.36 7.19
N VAL A 61 9.33 1.70 6.39
CA VAL A 61 8.24 0.83 6.85
C VAL A 61 8.52 -0.57 6.36
N GLU A 62 8.52 -1.54 7.27
CA GLU A 62 8.66 -2.95 6.95
C GLU A 62 7.32 -3.65 7.15
N ILE A 63 6.93 -4.49 6.20
CA ILE A 63 5.67 -5.24 6.28
C ILE A 63 6.01 -6.65 6.73
N GLU A 64 5.38 -7.07 7.82
CA GLU A 64 5.50 -8.43 8.36
C GLU A 64 4.42 -9.31 7.74
N ASN A 65 3.15 -8.89 7.81
CA ASN A 65 2.02 -9.67 7.33
C ASN A 65 0.95 -8.77 6.66
N ARG A 66 0.16 -9.36 5.76
CA ARG A 66 -1.00 -8.74 5.11
C ARG A 66 -2.12 -9.76 5.00
N GLU A 67 -3.26 -9.46 5.61
CA GLU A 67 -4.40 -10.36 5.65
C GLU A 67 -5.70 -9.61 5.31
N GLU A 68 -6.57 -10.24 4.53
CA GLU A 68 -7.91 -9.70 4.30
C GLU A 68 -8.80 -9.98 5.50
N ILE A 69 -9.18 -8.92 6.21
CA ILE A 69 -10.09 -9.00 7.35
C ILE A 69 -11.56 -9.00 6.92
N ARG A 70 -11.88 -8.32 5.82
CA ARG A 70 -13.21 -8.32 5.17
C ARG A 70 -13.09 -7.84 3.73
N LYS A 71 -14.14 -8.03 2.93
CA LYS A 71 -14.17 -7.55 1.54
C LYS A 71 -13.78 -6.06 1.48
N HIS A 72 -12.76 -5.75 0.67
CA HIS A 72 -12.18 -4.40 0.52
C HIS A 72 -11.36 -3.87 1.69
N PHE A 73 -11.11 -4.65 2.75
CA PHE A 73 -10.27 -4.22 3.87
C PHE A 73 -9.20 -5.26 4.18
N VAL A 74 -7.98 -4.77 4.34
CA VAL A 74 -6.79 -5.57 4.60
C VAL A 74 -6.12 -5.04 5.85
N SER A 75 -5.87 -5.91 6.82
CA SER A 75 -4.99 -5.64 7.94
C SER A 75 -3.55 -5.85 7.49
N VAL A 76 -2.68 -4.93 7.88
CA VAL A 76 -1.26 -4.92 7.56
C VAL A 76 -0.50 -4.77 8.86
N GLU A 77 0.20 -5.82 9.23
CA GLU A 77 1.14 -5.82 10.33
C GLU A 77 2.47 -5.25 9.82
N ALA A 78 2.95 -4.18 10.45
CA ALA A 78 4.11 -3.46 9.98
C ALA A 78 4.97 -2.91 11.12
N TYR A 79 6.26 -2.77 10.87
CA TYR A 79 7.20 -2.06 11.72
C TYR A 79 7.56 -0.72 11.10
N ILE A 80 7.39 0.34 11.88
CA ILE A 80 7.92 1.66 11.58
C ILE A 80 9.33 1.74 12.15
N VAL A 81 10.29 1.94 11.25
CA VAL A 81 11.69 2.13 11.60
C VAL A 81 11.98 3.62 11.60
N LEU A 82 12.39 4.13 12.75
CA LEU A 82 12.76 5.52 12.96
C LEU A 82 14.29 5.70 12.77
N GLU A 83 14.73 6.93 12.52
CA GLU A 83 16.16 7.24 12.30
C GLU A 83 17.04 7.00 13.53
N ASP A 84 16.47 7.11 14.73
CA ASP A 84 17.13 6.84 16.02
C ASP A 84 17.30 5.33 16.31
N GLY A 85 16.80 4.47 15.42
CA GLY A 85 16.83 3.01 15.58
C GLY A 85 15.62 2.43 16.30
N ASN A 86 14.69 3.24 16.77
CA ASN A 86 13.46 2.76 17.38
C ASN A 86 12.56 2.05 16.36
N LEU A 87 11.98 0.93 16.78
CA LEU A 87 11.04 0.13 16.02
C LEU A 87 9.68 0.19 16.71
N ARG A 88 8.64 0.58 15.96
CA ARG A 88 7.25 0.61 16.46
C ARG A 88 6.40 -0.33 15.63
N LYS A 89 5.85 -1.35 16.27
CA LYS A 89 4.93 -2.28 15.63
C LYS A 89 3.54 -1.65 15.56
N ILE A 90 2.88 -1.76 14.42
CA ILE A 90 1.54 -1.24 14.19
C ILE A 90 0.68 -2.25 13.43
N TYR A 91 -0.63 -2.13 13.62
CA TYR A 91 -1.64 -2.76 12.78
C TYR A 91 -2.33 -1.69 11.95
N ALA A 92 -2.08 -1.66 10.64
CA ALA A 92 -2.68 -0.71 9.73
C ALA A 92 -3.81 -1.35 8.94
N THR A 93 -4.96 -0.68 8.86
CA THR A 93 -6.05 -1.09 7.97
C THR A 93 -5.96 -0.32 6.65
N LEU A 94 -5.92 -1.06 5.54
CA LEU A 94 -6.01 -0.52 4.18
C LEU A 94 -7.36 -0.85 3.58
N GLU A 95 -7.96 0.12 2.91
CA GLU A 95 -9.27 -0.01 2.26
C GLU A 95 -9.14 0.10 0.73
N LYS A 96 -9.79 -0.81 -0.01
CA LYS A 96 -9.91 -0.77 -1.47
C LYS A 96 -11.05 0.15 -1.87
N LYS A 97 -10.72 1.31 -2.42
CA LYS A 97 -11.64 2.26 -3.07
C LYS A 97 -11.70 1.99 -4.59
N SER A 98 -12.58 2.72 -5.29
CA SER A 98 -12.76 2.63 -6.75
C SER A 98 -11.47 2.83 -7.54
N LEU A 99 -10.59 3.73 -7.08
CA LEU A 99 -9.31 4.07 -7.73
C LEU A 99 -8.10 3.38 -7.08
N GLY A 100 -8.32 2.35 -6.26
CA GLY A 100 -7.25 1.54 -5.63
C GLY A 100 -7.23 1.63 -4.10
N TRP A 101 -6.12 1.18 -3.52
CA TRP A 101 -5.96 1.07 -2.06
C TRP A 101 -5.61 2.40 -1.41
N LYS A 102 -6.21 2.65 -0.25
CA LYS A 102 -6.00 3.83 0.60
C LYS A 102 -5.81 3.42 2.05
N PHE A 103 -5.03 4.20 2.79
CA PHE A 103 -4.91 4.06 4.24
C PHE A 103 -6.24 4.44 4.93
N PHE A 104 -6.72 3.59 5.84
CA PHE A 104 -7.97 3.79 6.56
C PHE A 104 -7.74 4.14 8.03
N SER A 105 -7.09 3.25 8.79
CA SER A 105 -6.80 3.42 10.22
C SER A 105 -5.51 2.71 10.61
N TRP A 106 -5.02 2.97 11.82
CA TRP A 106 -3.96 2.19 12.44
C TRP A 106 -4.12 2.16 13.96
N GLU A 107 -3.49 1.15 14.55
CA GLU A 107 -3.40 0.95 15.99
C GLU A 107 -1.94 0.68 16.38
N ASP A 108 -1.51 1.19 17.52
CA ASP A 108 -0.20 0.89 18.09
C ASP A 108 -0.25 -0.49 18.73
N ALA A 109 0.67 -1.37 18.36
CA ALA A 109 0.76 -2.71 18.93
C ALA A 109 1.62 -2.74 20.22
N THR A 110 2.27 -1.63 20.58
CA THR A 110 3.23 -1.53 21.69
C THR A 110 2.55 -1.39 23.07
N GLY A 111 1.31 -1.85 23.23
CA GLY A 111 0.51 -1.69 24.44
C GLY A 111 -0.43 -2.84 24.78
N LEU A 112 -0.20 -4.02 24.19
CA LEU A 112 -0.79 -5.30 24.61
C LEU A 112 0.23 -6.11 25.41
#